data_AF-A0A950RWM1-F1
#
_entry.id   AF-A0A950RWM1-F1
#
_cell.length_a   1.000
_cell.length_b   1.000
_cell.length_c   1.000
_cell.angle_alpha   90.00
_cell.angle_beta   90.00
_cell.angle_gamma   90.00
#
_symmetry.space_group_name_H-M   'P 1'
#
loop_
_entity.id
_entity.type
_entity.pdbx_description
1 polymer ?
#
loop_
_entity_poly.entity_id
_entity_poly.type
_entity_poly.pdbx_seq_one_letter_code
_entity_poly.pdbx_strand_id
1 'polypeptide(L)'
;QAHVGFRRRVVTGRRLATWTIKGEGGVVRGVVSRPEIELELDADMPPALALDALRDAARTRGAPVLAEQVADALAVGGLPMAKPLLETETHRRILNLEAADRGWSAELALDQVQLIGHKIAEHEIEVELKRGDESALDAARDAISQLGDVTESKGSKLSRALAHLRECHCTS
;
A
#
# COMPACT_ATOMS: atom_id res chain seq x y z
N GLN A 1 8.62 15.90 7.43
CA GLN A 1 8.31 16.26 6.03
C GLN A 1 7.16 15.36 5.64
N ALA A 2 6.03 15.86 5.15
CA ALA A 2 4.86 15.01 4.91
C ALA A 2 5.18 13.92 3.88
N HIS A 3 5.18 12.67 4.31
CA HIS A 3 5.43 11.52 3.45
C HIS A 3 4.12 10.95 2.92
N VAL A 4 3.73 11.38 1.72
CA VAL A 4 2.57 10.81 1.01
C VAL A 4 3.05 9.74 0.03
N GLY A 5 2.47 8.55 0.12
CA GLY A 5 2.62 7.51 -0.89
C GLY A 5 1.58 7.68 -1.99
N PHE A 6 2.01 7.71 -3.24
CA PHE A 6 1.13 7.75 -4.41
C PHE A 6 1.43 6.58 -5.34
N ARG A 7 0.41 5.83 -5.75
CA ARG A 7 0.57 4.59 -6.52
C ARG A 7 -0.56 4.43 -7.53
N ARG A 8 -0.21 3.90 -8.71
CA ARG A 8 -1.14 3.28 -9.65
C ARG A 8 -0.95 1.76 -9.63
N ARG A 9 -2.03 0.99 -9.49
CA ARG A 9 -2.05 -0.48 -9.58
C ARG A 9 -2.88 -0.90 -10.78
N VAL A 10 -2.24 -1.58 -11.72
CA VAL A 10 -2.89 -2.21 -12.88
C VAL A 10 -3.01 -3.71 -12.60
N VAL A 11 -4.16 -4.29 -12.92
CA VAL A 11 -4.41 -5.74 -12.79
C VAL A 11 -4.74 -6.28 -14.18
N THR A 12 -4.03 -7.32 -14.60
CA THR A 12 -4.26 -7.96 -15.90
C THR A 12 -5.72 -8.32 -16.10
N GLY A 13 -6.28 -7.91 -17.24
CA GLY A 13 -7.68 -8.14 -17.58
C GLY A 13 -8.68 -7.13 -16.99
N ARG A 14 -8.24 -6.17 -16.15
CA ARG A 14 -9.09 -5.06 -15.70
C ARG A 14 -8.89 -3.84 -16.60
N ARG A 15 -10.00 -3.18 -16.94
CA ARG A 15 -10.00 -1.94 -17.73
C ARG A 15 -9.50 -0.73 -16.93
N LEU A 16 -9.92 -0.63 -15.67
CA LEU A 16 -9.55 0.48 -14.79
C LEU A 16 -8.35 0.10 -13.93
N ALA A 17 -7.53 1.10 -13.60
CA ALA A 17 -6.47 0.97 -12.61
C ALA A 17 -6.98 1.46 -11.25
N THR A 18 -6.49 0.85 -10.17
CA THR A 18 -6.67 1.42 -8.83
C THR A 18 -5.57 2.45 -8.59
N TRP A 19 -5.97 3.70 -8.39
CA TRP A 19 -5.06 4.75 -7.95
C TRP A 19 -5.23 4.97 -6.45
N THR A 20 -4.12 5.14 -5.75
CA THR A 20 -4.07 5.14 -4.30
C THR A 20 -3.23 6.32 -3.79
N ILE A 21 -3.72 7.05 -2.79
CA ILE A 21 -2.91 7.89 -1.91
C ILE A 21 -2.90 7.33 -0.49
N LYS A 22 -1.73 7.37 0.14
CA LYS A 22 -1.49 6.93 1.52
C LYS A 22 -0.82 8.04 2.29
N GLY A 23 -1.42 8.44 3.40
CA GLY A 23 -0.80 9.39 4.31
C GLY A 23 0.20 8.73 5.23
N GLU A 24 0.75 9.54 6.12
CA GLU A 24 1.57 9.06 7.23
C GLU A 24 0.74 8.21 8.20
N GLY A 25 1.37 7.21 8.78
CA GLY A 25 0.73 6.32 9.74
C GLY A 25 1.72 5.63 10.65
N GLY A 26 1.18 4.93 11.65
CA GLY A 26 1.95 4.21 12.65
C GLY A 26 2.11 2.73 12.28
N VAL A 27 3.20 2.13 12.79
CA VAL A 27 3.36 0.68 12.83
C VAL A 27 3.55 0.27 14.28
N VAL A 28 2.67 -0.60 14.78
CA VAL A 28 2.74 -1.12 16.16
C VAL A 28 2.61 -2.63 16.09
N ARG A 29 3.65 -3.37 16.52
CA ARG A 29 3.67 -4.85 16.52
C ARG A 29 3.30 -5.46 15.16
N GLY A 30 3.87 -4.93 14.08
CA GLY A 30 3.58 -5.33 12.71
C GLY A 30 2.24 -4.84 12.13
N VAL A 31 1.36 -4.23 12.94
CA VAL A 31 0.09 -3.66 12.47
C VAL A 31 0.31 -2.25 11.95
N VAL A 32 0.02 -2.04 10.67
CA VAL A 32 0.13 -0.74 10.01
C VAL A 32 -1.23 -0.06 9.99
N SER A 33 -1.32 1.14 10.58
CA SER A 33 -2.51 1.99 10.50
C SER A 33 -2.16 3.32 9.85
N ARG A 34 -2.81 3.62 8.72
CA ARG A 34 -2.60 4.85 7.95
C ARG A 34 -3.87 5.23 7.18
N PRO A 35 -4.14 6.53 6.98
CA PRO A 35 -5.22 6.96 6.12
C PRO A 35 -4.89 6.64 4.65
N GLU A 36 -5.86 6.08 3.94
CA GLU A 36 -5.76 5.66 2.55
C GLU A 36 -7.03 6.02 1.80
N ILE A 37 -6.88 6.47 0.55
CA ILE A 37 -7.98 6.64 -0.39
C ILE A 37 -7.61 5.93 -1.68
N GLU A 38 -8.54 5.09 -2.16
CA GLU A 38 -8.47 4.41 -3.45
C GLU A 38 -9.61 4.86 -4.36
N LEU A 39 -9.29 5.02 -5.65
CA LEU A 39 -10.24 5.26 -6.73
C LEU A 39 -9.92 4.35 -7.91
N GLU A 40 -10.95 3.84 -8.58
CA GLU A 40 -10.81 3.19 -9.88
C GLU A 40 -10.94 4.25 -10.98
N LEU A 41 -9.83 4.52 -11.67
CA LEU A 41 -9.76 5.52 -12.73
C LEU A 41 -9.13 4.89 -13.98
N ASP A 42 -9.13 5.63 -15.09
CA ASP A 42 -8.42 5.21 -16.29
C ASP A 42 -6.92 4.97 -15.98
N ALA A 43 -6.35 3.91 -16.54
CA ALA A 43 -4.95 3.55 -16.32
C ALA A 43 -3.98 4.57 -16.95
N ASP A 44 -4.40 5.21 -18.04
CA ASP A 44 -3.63 6.19 -18.80
C ASP A 44 -3.90 7.63 -18.37
N MET A 45 -4.71 7.82 -17.31
CA MET A 45 -4.94 9.13 -16.72
C MET A 45 -3.60 9.79 -16.32
N PRO A 46 -3.37 11.07 -16.67
CA PRO A 46 -2.20 11.79 -16.22
C PRO A 46 -2.06 11.76 -14.69
N PRO A 47 -0.87 11.42 -14.14
CA PRO A 47 -0.66 11.28 -12.70
C PRO A 47 -1.12 12.49 -11.85
N ALA A 48 -0.93 13.70 -12.37
CA ALA A 48 -1.38 14.92 -11.70
C ALA A 48 -2.92 14.97 -11.55
N LEU A 49 -3.66 14.61 -12.60
CA LEU A 49 -5.13 14.59 -12.56
C LEU A 49 -5.66 13.49 -11.63
N ALA A 50 -5.02 12.32 -11.62
CA ALA A 50 -5.37 11.26 -10.69
C ALA A 50 -5.11 11.65 -9.23
N LEU A 51 -4.01 12.35 -8.95
CA LEU A 51 -3.69 12.85 -7.62
C LEU A 51 -4.70 13.91 -7.14
N ASP A 52 -5.10 14.84 -8.00
CA ASP A 52 -6.13 15.83 -7.69
C ASP A 52 -7.48 15.15 -7.38
N ALA A 53 -7.90 14.18 -8.20
CA ALA A 53 -9.13 13.43 -7.97
C ALA A 53 -9.10 12.67 -6.62
N LEU A 54 -7.97 12.07 -6.28
CA LEU A 54 -7.78 11.38 -4.99
C LEU A 54 -7.82 12.34 -3.81
N ARG A 55 -7.21 13.52 -3.94
CA ARG A 55 -7.24 14.57 -2.91
C ARG A 55 -8.66 15.07 -2.66
N ASP A 56 -9.45 15.27 -3.71
CA ASP A 56 -10.84 15.68 -3.58
C ASP A 56 -11.71 14.57 -2.99
N ALA A 57 -11.45 13.31 -3.36
CA ALA A 57 -12.07 12.15 -2.72
C ALA A 57 -11.71 12.06 -1.22
N ALA A 58 -10.47 12.35 -0.84
CA ALA A 58 -10.06 12.38 0.56
C ALA A 58 -10.85 13.41 1.37
N ARG A 59 -11.05 14.63 0.83
CA ARG A 59 -11.87 15.67 1.48
C ARG A 59 -13.31 15.22 1.69
N THR A 60 -13.92 14.71 0.62
CA THR A 60 -15.35 14.36 0.61
C THR A 60 -15.67 13.11 1.44
N ARG A 61 -14.72 12.19 1.56
CA ARG A 61 -14.88 10.94 2.33
C ARG A 61 -14.40 11.03 3.79
N GLY A 62 -14.21 12.24 4.30
CA GLY A 62 -13.89 12.46 5.72
C GLY A 62 -12.42 12.21 6.08
N ALA A 63 -11.50 12.30 5.12
CA ALA A 63 -10.05 12.26 5.35
C ALA A 63 -9.37 13.62 5.02
N PRO A 64 -9.79 14.74 5.64
CA PRO A 64 -9.26 16.07 5.32
C PRO A 64 -7.76 16.20 5.60
N VAL A 65 -7.26 15.55 6.67
CA VAL A 65 -5.82 15.53 7.01
C VAL A 65 -4.99 14.93 5.88
N LEU A 66 -5.48 13.86 5.23
CA LEU A 66 -4.80 13.27 4.08
C LEU A 66 -4.79 14.23 2.88
N ALA A 67 -5.90 14.94 2.65
CA ALA A 67 -5.97 15.93 1.58
C ALA A 67 -5.03 17.13 1.82
N GLU A 68 -4.82 17.52 3.08
CA GLU A 68 -3.86 18.54 3.50
C GLU A 68 -2.42 18.06 3.32
N GLN A 69 -2.10 16.83 3.74
CA GLN A 69 -0.77 16.24 3.49
C GLN A 69 -0.40 16.21 2.00
N VAL A 70 -1.37 15.90 1.12
CA VAL A 70 -1.16 15.99 -0.33
C VAL A 70 -0.91 17.44 -0.77
N ALA A 71 -1.68 18.40 -0.24
CA ALA A 71 -1.52 19.82 -0.55
C ALA A 71 -0.13 20.35 -0.18
N ASP A 72 0.34 19.99 1.02
CA ASP A 72 1.66 20.37 1.52
C ASP A 72 2.77 19.76 0.68
N ALA A 73 2.65 18.48 0.31
CA ALA A 73 3.60 17.80 -0.58
C ALA A 73 3.71 18.50 -1.93
N LEU A 74 2.58 18.91 -2.53
CA LEU A 74 2.56 19.66 -3.78
C LEU A 74 3.20 21.05 -3.64
N ALA A 75 2.93 21.76 -2.54
CA ALA A 75 3.45 23.10 -2.28
C ALA A 75 4.99 23.13 -2.18
N VAL A 76 5.61 22.03 -1.73
CA VAL A 76 7.08 21.89 -1.66
C VAL A 76 7.70 21.23 -2.92
N GLY A 77 6.93 21.12 -4.01
CA GLY A 77 7.41 20.60 -5.29
C GLY A 77 7.30 19.08 -5.47
N GLY A 78 6.59 18.38 -4.60
CA GLY A 78 6.33 16.92 -4.68
C GLY A 78 5.30 16.55 -5.75
N LEU A 79 5.44 17.07 -6.97
CA LEU A 79 4.57 16.72 -8.10
C LEU A 79 4.76 15.25 -8.49
N PRO A 80 3.68 14.53 -8.86
CA PRO A 80 3.82 13.17 -9.34
C PRO A 80 4.59 13.18 -10.68
N MET A 81 5.58 12.31 -10.77
CA MET A 81 6.39 12.18 -11.99
C MET A 81 5.55 11.64 -13.15
N ALA A 82 5.86 12.07 -14.38
CA ALA A 82 5.21 11.56 -15.58
C ALA A 82 5.51 10.08 -15.85
N LYS A 83 6.68 9.60 -15.39
CA LYS A 83 7.05 8.19 -15.35
C LYS A 83 7.13 7.72 -13.91
N PRO A 84 6.80 6.45 -13.61
CA PRO A 84 6.92 5.93 -12.26
C PRO A 84 8.36 6.00 -11.78
N LEU A 85 8.54 6.45 -10.53
CA LEU A 85 9.83 6.38 -9.84
C LEU A 85 10.28 4.92 -9.64
N LEU A 86 9.31 4.03 -9.42
CA LEU A 86 9.54 2.64 -9.09
C LEU A 86 8.35 1.81 -9.58
N GLU A 87 8.64 0.63 -10.12
CA GLU A 87 7.64 -0.32 -10.60
C GLU A 87 7.85 -1.69 -9.95
N THR A 88 6.78 -2.25 -9.40
CA THR A 88 6.78 -3.61 -8.85
C THR A 88 5.71 -4.45 -9.53
N GLU A 89 6.03 -5.70 -9.80
CA GLU A 89 5.06 -6.73 -10.14
C GLU A 89 4.76 -7.57 -8.90
N THR A 90 3.48 -7.83 -8.64
CA THR A 90 3.06 -8.65 -7.51
C THR A 90 2.12 -9.75 -7.96
N HIS A 91 2.52 -10.99 -7.76
CA HIS A 91 1.59 -12.12 -7.80
C HIS A 91 0.97 -12.25 -6.41
N ARG A 92 -0.31 -11.85 -6.31
CA ARG A 92 -1.07 -11.86 -5.07
C ARG A 92 -2.04 -13.03 -5.04
N ARG A 93 -2.01 -13.83 -3.97
CA ARG A 93 -3.04 -14.83 -3.64
C ARG A 93 -3.83 -14.33 -2.44
N ILE A 94 -5.15 -14.34 -2.55
CA ILE A 94 -6.04 -13.82 -1.51
C ILE A 94 -6.84 -14.98 -0.90
N LEU A 95 -6.92 -14.99 0.42
CA LEU A 95 -7.82 -15.81 1.21
C LEU A 95 -8.64 -14.90 2.11
N ASN A 96 -9.96 -14.89 1.93
CA ASN A 96 -10.86 -14.17 2.84
C ASN A 96 -11.14 -15.05 4.06
N LEU A 97 -10.92 -14.49 5.24
CA LEU A 97 -11.17 -15.12 6.54
C LEU A 97 -12.39 -14.46 7.16
N GLU A 98 -13.37 -15.27 7.57
CA GLU A 98 -14.60 -14.80 8.21
C GLU A 98 -14.90 -15.63 9.45
N ALA A 99 -15.24 -14.94 10.54
CA ALA A 99 -15.82 -15.54 11.74
C ALA A 99 -17.06 -14.72 12.13
N ALA A 100 -18.18 -15.00 11.46
CA ALA A 100 -19.41 -14.23 11.61
C ALA A 100 -19.96 -14.27 13.06
N ASP A 101 -19.79 -15.40 13.75
CA ASP A 101 -20.13 -15.58 15.17
C ASP A 101 -19.31 -14.67 16.10
N ARG A 102 -18.09 -14.32 15.70
CA ARG A 102 -17.19 -13.39 16.40
C ARG A 102 -17.21 -11.98 15.81
N GLY A 103 -18.03 -11.73 14.79
CA GLY A 103 -18.24 -10.42 14.19
C GLY A 103 -17.06 -9.83 13.41
N TRP A 104 -16.06 -10.63 13.04
CA TRP A 104 -14.87 -10.14 12.31
C TRP A 104 -14.67 -10.81 10.95
N SER A 105 -14.01 -10.07 10.06
CA SER A 105 -13.56 -10.51 8.75
C SER A 105 -12.22 -9.87 8.39
N ALA A 106 -11.30 -10.66 7.85
CA ALA A 106 -9.97 -10.21 7.43
C ALA A 106 -9.60 -10.78 6.06
N GLU A 107 -8.80 -10.05 5.31
CA GLU A 107 -8.21 -10.50 4.05
C GLU A 107 -6.76 -10.92 4.31
N LEU A 108 -6.43 -12.18 4.08
CA LEU A 108 -5.06 -12.68 4.08
C LEU A 108 -4.54 -12.64 2.64
N ALA A 109 -3.45 -11.92 2.40
CA ALA A 109 -2.79 -11.85 1.11
C ALA A 109 -1.37 -12.43 1.21
N LEU A 110 -1.06 -13.40 0.34
CA LEU A 110 0.32 -13.83 0.08
C LEU A 110 0.80 -13.15 -1.20
N ASP A 111 1.81 -12.30 -1.05
CA ASP A 111 2.42 -11.53 -2.12
C ASP A 111 3.78 -12.09 -2.49
N GLN A 112 3.98 -12.38 -3.77
CA GLN A 112 5.31 -12.54 -4.37
C GLN A 112 5.62 -11.27 -5.14
N VAL A 113 6.54 -10.46 -4.62
CA VAL A 113 6.85 -9.13 -5.13
C VAL A 113 8.18 -9.15 -5.88
N GLN A 114 8.17 -8.63 -7.10
CA GLN A 114 9.37 -8.38 -7.89
C GLN A 114 9.53 -6.88 -8.13
N LEU A 115 10.75 -6.38 -7.97
CA LEU A 115 11.10 -5.02 -8.36
C LEU A 115 11.57 -5.03 -9.82
N ILE A 116 10.84 -4.38 -10.72
CA ILE A 116 11.14 -4.40 -12.16
C ILE A 116 12.49 -3.75 -12.42
N GLY A 117 13.34 -4.45 -13.20
CA GLY A 117 14.71 -4.02 -13.48
C GLY A 117 15.74 -4.44 -12.41
N HIS A 118 15.32 -5.12 -11.34
CA HIS A 118 16.19 -5.51 -10.23
C HIS A 118 16.05 -7.00 -9.89
N LYS A 119 17.09 -7.59 -9.29
CA LYS A 119 17.07 -8.98 -8.81
C LYS A 119 16.51 -9.08 -7.38
N ILE A 120 15.37 -8.44 -7.13
CA ILE A 120 14.64 -8.59 -5.87
C ILE A 120 13.41 -9.46 -6.11
N ALA A 121 13.29 -10.51 -5.31
CA ALA A 121 12.06 -11.29 -5.16
C ALA A 121 11.76 -11.43 -3.67
N GLU A 122 10.72 -10.75 -3.20
CA GLU A 122 10.25 -10.81 -1.81
C GLU A 122 8.97 -11.65 -1.71
N HIS A 123 8.82 -12.34 -0.58
CA HIS A 123 7.57 -12.96 -0.18
C HIS A 123 7.04 -12.24 1.06
N GLU A 124 5.78 -11.81 1.02
CA GLU A 124 5.16 -11.11 2.14
C GLU A 124 3.75 -11.68 2.39
N ILE A 125 3.41 -11.84 3.67
CA ILE A 125 2.05 -12.15 4.11
C ILE A 125 1.47 -10.88 4.72
N GLU A 126 0.38 -10.37 4.16
CA GLU A 126 -0.37 -9.23 4.70
C GLU A 126 -1.73 -9.72 5.21
N VAL A 127 -2.15 -9.21 6.37
CA VAL A 127 -3.51 -9.39 6.89
C VAL A 127 -4.16 -8.02 7.00
N GLU A 128 -5.24 -7.81 6.27
CA GLU A 128 -6.02 -6.59 6.32
C GLU A 128 -7.35 -6.83 7.05
N LEU A 129 -7.55 -6.16 8.18
CA LEU A 129 -8.80 -6.22 8.92
C LEU A 129 -9.88 -5.43 8.16
N LYS A 130 -10.90 -6.13 7.65
CA LYS A 130 -12.04 -5.49 6.96
C LYS A 130 -13.14 -5.08 7.96
N ARG A 131 -13.34 -5.89 8.99
CA ARG A 131 -14.30 -5.66 10.08
C ARG A 131 -13.84 -6.39 11.34
N GLY A 132 -14.05 -5.79 12.51
CA GLY A 132 -13.70 -6.37 13.81
C GLY A 132 -12.77 -5.45 14.58
N ASP A 133 -11.94 -6.05 15.43
CA ASP A 133 -10.94 -5.35 16.25
C ASP A 133 -9.56 -6.00 16.14
N GLU A 134 -8.59 -5.47 16.88
CA GLU A 134 -7.21 -5.96 16.88
C GLU A 134 -7.06 -7.42 17.29
N SER A 135 -8.02 -8.01 18.02
CA SER A 135 -7.94 -9.42 18.44
C SER A 135 -8.00 -10.38 17.24
N ALA A 136 -8.66 -9.99 16.16
CA ALA A 136 -8.68 -10.74 14.91
C ALA A 136 -7.30 -10.73 14.23
N LEU A 137 -6.59 -9.61 14.30
CA LEU A 137 -5.22 -9.49 13.78
C LEU A 137 -4.23 -10.28 14.65
N ASP A 138 -4.41 -10.28 15.98
CA ASP A 138 -3.60 -11.11 16.88
C ASP A 138 -3.79 -12.61 16.57
N ALA A 139 -5.03 -13.07 16.36
CA ALA A 139 -5.30 -14.45 15.98
C ALA A 139 -4.66 -14.83 14.63
N ALA A 140 -4.70 -13.93 13.65
CA ALA A 140 -4.04 -14.14 12.36
C ALA A 140 -2.51 -14.16 12.51
N ARG A 141 -1.93 -13.28 13.33
CA ARG A 141 -0.49 -13.28 13.65
C ARG A 141 -0.07 -14.59 14.30
N ASP A 142 -0.83 -15.08 15.27
CA ASP A 142 -0.51 -16.33 15.97
C ASP A 142 -0.52 -17.52 14.99
N ALA A 143 -1.52 -17.58 14.09
CA ALA A 143 -1.58 -18.61 13.05
C ALA A 143 -0.41 -18.52 12.06
N ILE A 144 -0.03 -17.32 11.64
CA ILE A 144 1.13 -17.10 10.75
C ILE A 144 2.43 -17.49 11.44
N SER A 145 2.59 -17.19 12.74
CA SER A 145 3.79 -17.51 13.51
C SER A 145 4.03 -19.02 13.62
N GLN A 146 2.97 -19.83 13.53
CA GLN A 146 3.05 -21.29 13.55
C GLN A 146 3.54 -21.88 12.21
N LEU A 147 3.61 -21.09 11.13
CA LEU A 147 4.13 -21.54 9.84
C LEU A 147 5.67 -21.71 9.83
N GLY A 148 6.37 -21.24 10.87
CA GLY A 148 7.82 -21.37 11.02
C GLY A 148 8.56 -20.08 10.64
N ASP A 149 9.26 -20.08 9.50
CA ASP A 149 10.18 -19.02 9.07
C ASP A 149 9.44 -17.75 8.58
N VAL A 150 8.77 -17.06 9.49
CA VAL A 150 8.13 -15.77 9.24
C VAL A 150 8.71 -14.72 10.19
N THR A 151 9.07 -13.56 9.64
CA THR A 151 9.54 -12.41 10.42
C THR A 151 8.68 -11.19 10.15
N GLU A 152 8.49 -10.33 11.15
CA GLU A 152 7.78 -9.08 10.98
C GLU A 152 8.45 -8.19 9.92
N SER A 153 7.62 -7.54 9.11
CA SER A 153 8.06 -6.62 8.07
C SER A 153 8.65 -5.35 8.68
N LYS A 154 9.88 -5.00 8.28
CA LYS A 154 10.61 -3.82 8.81
C LYS A 154 10.20 -2.48 8.17
N GLY A 155 9.26 -2.50 7.23
CA GLY A 155 8.79 -1.32 6.52
C GLY A 155 7.90 -1.69 5.35
N SER A 156 7.27 -0.71 4.71
CA SER A 156 6.46 -0.93 3.51
C SER A 156 7.27 -1.44 2.30
N LYS A 157 6.58 -2.08 1.33
CA LYS A 157 7.15 -2.45 0.02
C LYS A 157 7.95 -1.29 -0.62
N LEU A 158 7.42 -0.07 -0.62
CA LEU A 158 8.09 1.11 -1.16
C LEU A 158 9.40 1.42 -0.41
N SER A 159 9.36 1.47 0.92
CA SER A 159 10.57 1.76 1.71
C SER A 159 11.66 0.70 1.55
N ARG A 160 11.30 -0.58 1.42
CA ARG A 160 12.26 -1.67 1.20
C ARG A 160 12.88 -1.57 -0.19
N ALA A 161 12.07 -1.29 -1.21
CA ALA A 161 12.56 -1.09 -2.57
C ALA A 161 13.49 0.14 -2.66
N LEU A 162 13.15 1.26 -2.02
CA LEU A 162 14.02 2.44 -1.94
C LEU A 162 15.34 2.16 -1.19
N ALA A 163 15.32 1.36 -0.13
CA ALA A 163 16.52 0.95 0.58
C ALA A 163 17.46 0.17 -0.35
N HIS A 164 16.94 -0.80 -1.10
CA HIS A 164 17.71 -1.54 -2.09
C HIS A 164 18.32 -0.64 -3.18
N LEU A 165 17.53 0.29 -3.73
CA LEU A 165 18.04 1.22 -4.75
C LEU A 165 19.24 2.05 -4.27
N ARG A 166 19.27 2.41 -2.98
CA ARG A 166 20.40 3.11 -2.37
C ARG A 166 21.65 2.23 -2.27
N GLU A 167 21.48 0.96 -1.92
CA GLU A 167 22.58 -0.01 -1.78
C GLU A 167 23.19 -0.43 -3.12
N CYS A 168 22.38 -0.58 -4.17
CA CYS A 168 22.88 -0.98 -5.49
C CYS A 168 23.56 0.17 -6.27
N HIS A 169 23.61 1.39 -5.73
CA HIS A 169 24.09 2.60 -6.43
C HIS A 169 23.44 2.82 -7.81
N CYS A 170 22.23 2.29 -8.04
CA CYS A 170 21.55 2.33 -9.34
C CYS A 170 20.78 3.64 -9.59
N THR A 171 21.08 4.72 -8.86
CA THR A 171 20.53 6.04 -9.17
C THR A 171 21.36 6.69 -10.27
N SER A 172 20.96 6.46 -11.52
CA SER A 172 21.32 7.27 -12.68
C SER A 172 20.08 7.56 -13.51
#